data_AF-A0A2S1LDF2-F1
#
_entry.id   AF-A0A2S1LDF2-F1
#
_cell.length_a   1.000
_cell.length_b   1.000
_cell.length_c   1.000
_cell.angle_alpha   90.00
_cell.angle_beta   90.00
_cell.angle_gamma   90.00
#
_symmetry.space_group_name_H-M   'P 1'
#
loop_
_entity.id
_entity.type
_entity.pdbx_description
1 polymer ?
#
loop_
_entity_poly.entity_id
_entity_poly.type
_entity_poly.pdbx_seq_one_letter_code
_entity_poly.pdbx_strand_id
1 'polypeptide(L)'
;MGYKWKRARLSLKGKRNEEQFRFKQEQIETLKSLEDSGYIDLYFGDQSHFGLSPNVPYAWQTKDNPILLPAAKGKYQNVVGLMTRKNKLYFETLETTFNSDRIISFMNRFVEQTIKKTIVILDNSPIHKSKKFMAKIEQWKEKRCFNLLFATLFSRVKPD
;
A
#
# COMPACT_ATOMS: atom_id res chain seq x y z
N MET A 1 -5.46 -34.92 13.78
CA MET A 1 -5.19 -34.35 12.44
C MET A 1 -5.49 -32.86 12.48
N GLY A 2 -4.46 -32.00 12.50
CA GLY A 2 -4.53 -30.58 12.89
C GLY A 2 -5.12 -29.61 11.86
N TYR A 3 -6.17 -29.99 11.14
CA TYR A 3 -6.81 -29.09 10.18
C TYR A 3 -7.80 -28.14 10.86
N LYS A 4 -7.84 -26.88 10.42
CA LYS A 4 -8.76 -25.84 10.89
C LYS A 4 -9.58 -25.34 9.71
N TRP A 5 -10.90 -25.26 9.85
CA TRP A 5 -11.77 -24.63 8.85
C TRP A 5 -11.40 -23.14 8.73
N LYS A 6 -10.78 -22.78 7.61
CA LYS A 6 -10.36 -21.41 7.31
C LYS A 6 -10.55 -21.12 5.82
N ARG A 7 -10.81 -19.85 5.50
CA ARG A 7 -10.86 -19.35 4.12
C ARG A 7 -9.54 -19.68 3.41
N ALA A 8 -9.61 -20.26 2.21
CA ALA A 8 -8.45 -20.45 1.35
C ALA A 8 -7.80 -19.10 1.02
N ARG A 9 -6.47 -19.05 0.99
CA ARG A 9 -5.71 -17.83 0.70
C ARG A 9 -5.09 -17.92 -0.68
N LEU A 10 -5.31 -16.91 -1.51
CA LEU A 10 -4.52 -16.74 -2.72
C LEU A 10 -3.08 -16.42 -2.31
N SER A 11 -2.12 -17.14 -2.87
CA SER A 11 -0.70 -16.91 -2.62
C SER A 11 0.04 -16.67 -3.93
N LEU A 12 0.79 -15.58 -3.97
CA LEU A 12 1.71 -15.28 -5.07
C LEU A 12 3.14 -15.79 -4.80
N LYS A 13 3.35 -16.59 -3.74
CA LYS A 13 4.69 -17.07 -3.35
C LYS A 13 5.44 -17.76 -4.50
N GLY A 14 4.75 -18.62 -5.26
CA GLY A 14 5.36 -19.33 -6.40
C GLY A 14 5.63 -18.45 -7.64
N LYS A 15 5.11 -17.22 -7.69
CA LYS A 15 5.30 -16.28 -8.81
C LYS A 15 6.29 -15.14 -8.50
N ARG A 16 6.90 -15.19 -7.31
CA ARG A 16 7.76 -14.12 -6.79
C ARG A 16 9.22 -14.49 -7.02
N ASN A 17 10.03 -13.52 -7.46
CA ASN A 17 11.47 -13.65 -7.40
C ASN A 17 11.92 -13.61 -5.93
N GLU A 18 12.46 -14.73 -5.42
CA GLU A 18 12.82 -14.87 -4.01
C GLU A 18 14.03 -14.00 -3.62
N GLU A 19 15.02 -13.89 -4.49
CA GLU A 19 16.23 -13.09 -4.27
C GLU A 19 15.87 -11.60 -4.13
N GLN A 20 15.09 -11.05 -5.07
CA GLN A 20 14.61 -9.66 -4.98
C GLN A 20 13.79 -9.41 -3.72
N PHE A 21 12.98 -10.39 -3.31
CA PHE A 21 12.19 -10.27 -2.10
C PHE A 21 13.07 -10.20 -0.85
N ARG A 22 14.04 -11.11 -0.71
CA ARG A 22 14.96 -11.14 0.44
C ARG A 22 15.79 -9.87 0.50
N PHE A 23 16.34 -9.44 -0.63
CA PHE A 23 17.08 -8.17 -0.73
C PHE A 23 16.23 -6.98 -0.26
N LYS A 24 14.96 -6.91 -0.69
CA LYS A 24 14.05 -5.84 -0.25
C LYS A 24 13.71 -5.93 1.24
N GLN A 25 13.58 -7.13 1.79
CA GLN A 25 13.40 -7.29 3.23
C GLN A 25 14.60 -6.78 4.01
N GLU A 26 15.83 -7.13 3.60
CA GLU A 26 17.05 -6.64 4.23
C GLU A 26 17.17 -5.11 4.15
N GLN A 27 16.81 -4.52 3.01
CA GLN A 27 16.72 -3.07 2.86
C GLN A 27 15.75 -2.46 3.88
N ILE A 28 14.55 -3.03 4.03
CA ILE A 28 13.55 -2.54 4.99
C ILE A 28 14.05 -2.68 6.43
N GLU A 29 14.69 -3.79 6.79
CA GLU A 29 15.26 -3.96 8.14
C GLU A 29 16.38 -2.96 8.42
N THR A 30 17.23 -2.66 7.44
CA THR A 30 18.26 -1.62 7.58
C THR A 30 17.64 -0.25 7.85
N LEU A 31 16.54 0.08 7.14
CA LEU A 31 15.82 1.35 7.34
C LEU A 31 15.16 1.43 8.71
N LYS A 32 14.61 0.31 9.21
CA LYS A 32 14.06 0.24 10.56
C LYS A 32 15.12 0.53 11.61
N SER A 33 16.31 -0.04 11.47
CA SER A 33 17.44 0.24 12.37
C SER A 33 17.88 1.71 12.33
N LEU A 34 17.83 2.34 11.15
CA LEU A 34 18.12 3.78 11.00
C LEU A 34 17.03 4.68 11.61
N GLU A 35 15.77 4.26 11.56
CA GLU A 35 14.66 4.94 12.24
C GLU A 35 14.80 4.80 13.76
N ASP A 36 15.15 3.61 14.25
CA ASP A 36 15.30 3.32 15.68
C ASP A 36 16.45 4.11 16.31
N SER A 37 17.53 4.32 15.56
CA SER A 37 18.64 5.22 15.92
C SER A 37 18.34 6.71 15.70
N GLY A 38 17.16 7.05 15.17
CA GLY A 38 16.68 8.42 15.07
C GLY A 38 17.23 9.23 13.89
N TYR A 39 18.01 8.64 13.00
CA TYR A 39 18.56 9.35 11.83
C TYR A 39 17.51 9.71 10.79
N ILE A 40 16.48 8.87 10.65
CA ILE A 40 15.40 9.05 9.68
C ILE A 40 14.03 8.92 10.33
N ASP A 41 13.00 9.39 9.65
CA ASP A 41 11.62 8.98 9.90
C ASP A 41 11.16 8.02 8.81
N LEU A 42 10.50 6.93 9.20
CA LEU A 42 10.05 5.88 8.28
C LEU A 42 8.53 5.81 8.25
N TYR A 43 7.96 5.90 7.06
CA TYR A 43 6.52 5.80 6.83
C TYR A 43 6.21 4.68 5.85
N PHE A 44 5.11 3.98 6.11
CA PHE A 44 4.53 2.98 5.22
C PHE A 44 3.23 3.54 4.67
N GLY A 45 3.15 3.64 3.35
CA GLY A 45 1.97 4.16 2.67
C GLY A 45 1.13 3.05 2.05
N ASP A 46 -0.18 3.19 2.19
CA ASP A 46 -1.17 2.30 1.58
C ASP A 46 -2.47 3.04 1.24
N GLN A 47 -3.32 2.38 0.44
CA GLN A 47 -4.65 2.84 0.08
C GLN A 47 -5.70 1.82 0.49
N SER A 48 -6.74 2.28 1.18
CA SER A 48 -7.87 1.46 1.59
C SER A 48 -9.16 1.95 0.92
N HIS A 49 -9.96 1.00 0.44
CA HIS A 49 -11.26 1.24 -0.15
C HIS A 49 -12.37 0.76 0.79
N PHE A 50 -13.29 1.65 1.15
CA PHE A 50 -14.44 1.38 1.99
C PHE A 50 -15.71 1.59 1.17
N GLY A 51 -16.40 0.49 0.85
CA GLY A 51 -17.65 0.52 0.10
C GLY A 51 -18.79 -0.13 0.88
N LEU A 52 -20.02 0.13 0.45
CA LEU A 52 -21.23 -0.48 1.02
C LEU A 52 -21.51 -1.89 0.49
N SER A 53 -20.67 -2.39 -0.43
CA SER A 53 -20.77 -3.76 -0.95
C SER A 53 -20.27 -4.76 0.11
N PRO A 54 -21.10 -5.72 0.56
CA PRO A 54 -20.68 -6.69 1.54
C PRO A 54 -19.61 -7.64 0.98
N ASN A 55 -18.71 -8.11 1.87
CA ASN A 55 -17.77 -9.18 1.56
C ASN A 55 -18.56 -10.50 1.48
N VAL A 56 -18.75 -11.05 0.28
CA VAL A 56 -19.51 -12.29 0.07
C VAL A 56 -18.73 -13.49 0.62
N PRO A 57 -19.16 -14.12 1.73
CA PRO A 57 -18.49 -15.29 2.26
C PRO A 57 -18.88 -16.54 1.46
N TYR A 58 -18.06 -17.59 1.57
CA TYR A 58 -18.49 -18.92 1.13
C TYR A 58 -19.57 -19.44 2.07
N ALA A 59 -20.65 -19.95 1.50
CA ALA A 59 -21.72 -20.63 2.22
C ALA A 59 -22.09 -21.92 1.48
N TRP A 60 -22.46 -22.94 2.25
CA TRP A 60 -23.10 -24.13 1.69
C TRP A 60 -24.56 -23.79 1.40
N GLN A 61 -24.93 -23.78 0.12
CA GLN A 61 -26.29 -23.45 -0.34
C GLN A 61 -26.67 -24.33 -1.53
N THR A 62 -27.97 -24.60 -1.67
CA THR A 62 -28.51 -25.31 -2.83
C THR A 62 -28.75 -24.34 -3.98
N LYS A 63 -28.72 -24.84 -5.23
CA LYS A 63 -28.95 -24.01 -6.41
C LYS A 63 -30.32 -23.31 -6.37
N ASP A 64 -31.31 -23.99 -5.80
CA ASP A 64 -32.70 -23.54 -5.79
C ASP A 64 -33.03 -22.59 -4.62
N ASN A 65 -32.12 -22.44 -3.63
CA ASN A 65 -32.31 -21.54 -2.51
C ASN A 65 -31.01 -20.79 -2.14
N PRO A 66 -30.63 -19.77 -2.92
CA PRO A 66 -29.43 -19.00 -2.68
C PRO A 66 -29.59 -18.03 -1.49
N ILE A 67 -28.54 -17.89 -0.69
CA ILE A 67 -28.44 -16.88 0.37
C ILE A 67 -28.16 -15.52 -0.29
N LEU A 68 -29.11 -14.60 -0.16
CA LEU A 68 -28.99 -13.24 -0.68
C LEU A 68 -28.52 -12.30 0.42
N LEU A 69 -27.40 -11.61 0.20
CA LEU A 69 -26.92 -10.55 1.09
C LEU A 69 -27.46 -9.19 0.60
N PRO A 70 -27.93 -8.32 1.51
CA PRO A 70 -28.31 -6.96 1.13
C PRO A 70 -27.05 -6.22 0.64
N ALA A 71 -27.08 -5.79 -0.62
CA ALA A 71 -26.02 -5.00 -1.23
C ALA A 71 -26.61 -3.71 -1.78
N ALA A 72 -26.04 -2.58 -1.37
CA ALA A 72 -26.37 -1.28 -1.93
C ALA A 72 -25.21 -0.80 -2.80
N LYS A 73 -25.49 -0.45 -4.06
CA LYS A 73 -24.59 0.42 -4.81
C LYS A 73 -24.75 1.82 -4.22
N GLY A 74 -23.75 2.27 -3.47
CA GLY A 74 -23.80 3.60 -2.87
C GLY A 74 -22.42 4.24 -2.80
N LYS A 75 -22.33 5.31 -2.01
CA LYS A 75 -21.08 6.04 -1.81
C LYS A 75 -19.99 5.11 -1.28
N TYR A 76 -18.79 5.31 -1.77
CA TYR A 76 -17.58 4.67 -1.27
C TYR A 76 -16.62 5.76 -0.80
N GLN A 77 -15.76 5.40 0.14
CA GLN A 77 -14.70 6.26 0.64
C GLN A 77 -13.38 5.56 0.39
N ASN A 78 -12.47 6.27 -0.27
CA ASN A 78 -11.08 5.85 -0.36
C ASN A 78 -10.27 6.63 0.68
N VAL A 79 -9.35 5.94 1.33
CA VAL A 79 -8.41 6.55 2.28
C VAL A 79 -7.01 6.27 1.79
N VAL A 80 -6.20 7.30 1.65
CA VAL A 80 -4.75 7.17 1.49
C VAL A 80 -4.11 7.53 2.83
N GLY A 81 -3.15 6.73 3.27
CA GLY A 81 -2.50 6.94 4.56
C GLY A 81 -1.02 6.63 4.52
N LEU A 82 -0.25 7.36 5.31
CA LEU A 82 1.14 7.12 5.66
C LEU A 82 1.21 6.88 7.15
N MET A 83 1.68 5.70 7.56
CA MET A 83 1.77 5.30 8.96
C MET A 83 3.21 5.01 9.36
N THR A 84 3.64 5.52 10.51
CA THR A 84 4.94 5.19 11.10
C THR A 84 4.85 3.95 11.99
N ARG A 85 6.01 3.35 12.32
CA ARG A 85 6.09 2.28 13.33
C ARG A 85 5.71 2.73 14.75
N LYS A 86 5.66 4.04 14.99
CA LYS A 86 5.29 4.68 16.26
C LYS A 86 3.82 5.09 16.29
N ASN A 87 2.97 4.50 15.44
CA ASN A 87 1.53 4.74 15.34
C ASN A 87 1.11 6.18 15.00
N LYS A 88 2.01 6.98 14.44
CA LYS A 88 1.62 8.27 13.83
C LYS A 88 1.06 8.03 12.43
N LEU A 89 -0.16 8.51 12.19
CA LEU A 89 -0.87 8.37 10.93
C LEU A 89 -1.09 9.74 10.30
N TYR A 90 -0.70 9.88 9.04
CA TYR A 90 -1.04 11.01 8.19
C TYR A 90 -1.92 10.49 7.06
N PHE A 91 -3.17 10.94 6.96
CA PHE A 91 -4.14 10.37 6.03
C PHE A 91 -5.06 11.41 5.42
N GLU A 92 -5.67 11.04 4.29
CA GLU A 92 -6.71 11.81 3.64
C GLU A 92 -7.81 10.89 3.12
N THR A 93 -9.05 11.34 3.21
CA THR A 93 -10.22 10.61 2.74
C THR A 93 -10.84 11.29 1.53
N LEU A 94 -11.24 10.52 0.52
CA LEU A 94 -11.93 11.00 -0.67
C LEU A 94 -13.15 10.12 -0.97
N GLU A 95 -14.27 10.72 -1.37
CA GLU A 95 -15.45 9.99 -1.90
C GLU A 95 -15.29 9.62 -3.39
N THR A 96 -14.07 9.74 -3.94
CA THR A 96 -13.75 9.51 -5.36
C THR A 96 -12.53 8.61 -5.50
N THR A 97 -12.35 8.00 -6.67
CA THR A 97 -11.15 7.20 -7.00
C THR A 97 -9.87 8.03 -6.90
N PHE A 98 -8.82 7.48 -6.28
CA PHE A 98 -7.49 8.07 -6.32
C PHE A 98 -6.91 7.94 -7.73
N ASN A 99 -6.61 9.09 -8.34
CA ASN A 99 -5.78 9.18 -9.53
C ASN A 99 -4.37 9.64 -9.14
N SER A 100 -3.42 9.56 -10.08
CA SER A 100 -2.03 9.96 -9.81
C SER A 100 -1.92 11.42 -9.35
N ASP A 101 -2.74 12.33 -9.87
CA ASP A 101 -2.70 13.76 -9.52
C ASP A 101 -3.13 13.99 -8.05
N ARG A 102 -4.15 13.28 -7.56
CA ARG A 102 -4.61 13.33 -6.16
C ARG A 102 -3.54 12.81 -5.21
N ILE A 103 -2.88 11.69 -5.54
CA ILE A 103 -1.78 11.17 -4.73
C ILE A 103 -0.60 12.13 -4.73
N ILE A 104 -0.25 12.74 -5.87
CA ILE A 104 0.81 13.76 -5.94
C ILE A 104 0.47 14.93 -5.01
N SER A 105 -0.77 15.41 -5.01
CA SER A 105 -1.21 16.49 -4.12
C SER A 105 -1.14 16.12 -2.64
N PHE A 106 -1.55 14.90 -2.29
CA PHE A 106 -1.40 14.36 -0.93
C PHE A 106 0.08 14.31 -0.50
N MET A 107 0.95 13.77 -1.35
CA MET A 107 2.39 13.67 -1.08
C MET A 107 3.05 15.05 -1.01
N ASN A 108 2.67 16.02 -1.86
CA ASN A 108 3.21 17.38 -1.79
C ASN A 108 2.95 18.02 -0.43
N ARG A 109 1.70 17.94 0.07
CA ARG A 109 1.34 18.46 1.40
C ARG A 109 2.12 17.78 2.52
N PHE A 110 2.35 16.47 2.41
CA PHE A 110 3.17 15.74 3.37
C PHE A 110 4.64 16.17 3.35
N VAL A 111 5.23 16.30 2.15
CA VAL A 111 6.63 16.72 1.96
C VAL A 111 6.85 18.14 2.48
N GLU A 112 5.89 19.05 2.32
CA GLU A 112 5.96 20.43 2.83
C GLU A 112 6.02 20.49 4.36
N GLN A 113 5.44 19.51 5.06
CA GLN A 113 5.47 19.43 6.53
C GLN A 113 6.72 18.70 7.06
N THR A 114 7.54 18.15 6.17
CA THR A 114 8.65 17.27 6.52
C THR A 114 9.96 18.05 6.60
N ILE A 115 10.53 18.13 7.81
CA ILE A 115 11.80 18.82 8.07
C ILE A 115 12.96 17.81 8.16
N LYS A 116 12.72 16.68 8.82
CA LYS A 116 13.70 15.61 9.01
C LYS A 116 13.75 14.69 7.79
N LYS A 117 14.91 14.06 7.56
CA LYS A 117 15.07 13.05 6.50
C LYS A 117 14.06 11.93 6.68
N THR A 118 13.12 11.85 5.75
CA THR A 118 11.98 10.95 5.78
C THR A 118 12.02 10.01 4.61
N ILE A 119 11.75 8.74 4.88
CA ILE A 119 11.66 7.69 3.88
C ILE A 119 10.25 7.14 3.89
N VAL A 120 9.59 7.19 2.74
CA VAL A 120 8.26 6.62 2.54
C VAL A 120 8.39 5.35 1.72
N ILE A 121 7.86 4.25 2.24
CA ILE A 121 7.74 2.97 1.55
C ILE A 121 6.32 2.86 0.99
N LEU A 122 6.20 2.75 -0.34
CA LEU A 122 4.92 2.56 -1.04
C LEU A 122 4.86 1.20 -1.73
N ASP A 123 3.66 0.70 -2.00
CA ASP A 123 3.47 -0.46 -2.85
C ASP A 123 3.85 -0.18 -4.32
N ASN A 124 4.03 -1.23 -5.11
CA ASN A 124 4.41 -1.09 -6.52
C ASN A 124 3.17 -0.97 -7.45
N SER A 125 2.15 -0.23 -7.01
CA SER A 125 0.90 -0.02 -7.75
C SER A 125 1.13 0.77 -9.05
N PRO A 126 0.36 0.51 -10.13
CA PRO A 126 0.44 1.28 -11.38
C PRO A 126 0.33 2.79 -11.19
N ILE A 127 -0.42 3.25 -10.18
CA ILE A 127 -0.63 4.68 -9.90
C ILE A 127 0.70 5.38 -9.59
N HIS A 128 1.63 4.66 -8.93
CA HIS A 128 2.97 5.12 -8.59
C HIS A 128 3.98 4.99 -9.73
N LYS A 129 3.62 4.35 -10.84
CA LYS A 129 4.48 4.18 -12.03
C LYS A 129 4.21 5.22 -13.12
N SER A 130 3.21 6.07 -12.95
CA SER A 130 2.89 7.11 -13.93
C SER A 130 4.09 8.06 -14.12
N LYS A 131 4.32 8.52 -15.36
CA LYS A 131 5.41 9.47 -15.67
C LYS A 131 5.35 10.72 -14.79
N LYS A 132 4.14 11.23 -14.56
CA LYS A 132 3.87 12.38 -13.68
C LYS A 132 4.35 12.11 -12.25
N PHE A 133 4.04 10.93 -11.70
CA PHE A 133 4.46 10.56 -10.35
C PHE A 133 5.98 10.42 -10.27
N MET A 134 6.59 9.70 -11.22
CA MET A 134 8.05 9.52 -11.26
C MET A 134 8.81 10.85 -11.36
N ALA A 135 8.35 11.79 -12.18
CA ALA A 135 8.95 13.13 -12.27
C ALA A 135 8.85 13.89 -10.93
N LYS A 136 7.76 13.70 -10.17
CA LYS A 136 7.61 14.30 -8.84
C LYS A 136 8.52 13.64 -7.80
N ILE A 137 8.82 12.35 -7.92
CA ILE A 137 9.80 11.68 -7.05
C ILE A 137 11.17 12.36 -7.16
N GLU A 138 11.62 12.69 -8.37
CA GLU A 138 12.90 13.38 -8.57
C GLU A 138 12.89 14.76 -7.90
N GLN A 139 11.83 15.54 -8.09
CA GLN A 139 11.66 16.84 -7.42
C GLN A 139 11.65 16.73 -5.89
N TRP A 140 11.02 15.68 -5.34
CA TRP A 140 11.00 15.49 -3.89
C TRP A 140 12.36 15.02 -3.34
N LYS A 141 13.15 14.27 -4.11
CA LYS A 141 14.51 13.88 -3.73
C LYS A 141 15.45 15.09 -3.64
N GLU A 142 15.30 16.06 -4.54
CA GLU A 142 16.06 17.31 -4.51
C GLU A 142 15.86 18.10 -3.22
N LYS A 143 14.69 17.97 -2.58
CA LYS A 143 14.42 18.61 -1.29
C LYS A 143 15.25 18.05 -0.11
N ARG A 144 16.23 17.16 -0.34
CA ARG A 144 17.19 16.50 0.60
C ARG A 144 16.59 15.74 1.79
N CYS A 145 15.39 16.10 2.23
CA CYS A 145 14.71 15.56 3.40
C CYS A 145 13.71 14.46 3.06
N PHE A 146 13.58 14.04 1.80
CA PHE A 146 12.55 13.08 1.40
C PHE A 146 13.06 12.06 0.38
N ASN A 147 12.83 10.77 0.65
CA ASN A 147 13.09 9.69 -0.29
C ASN A 147 11.90 8.72 -0.35
N LEU A 148 11.62 8.21 -1.54
CA LEU A 148 10.61 7.19 -1.78
C LEU A 148 11.27 5.86 -2.14
N LEU A 149 10.79 4.80 -1.53
CA LEU A 149 11.14 3.43 -1.85
C LEU A 149 9.89 2.64 -2.20
N PHE A 150 9.99 1.83 -3.24
CA PHE A 150 8.93 0.91 -3.60
C PHE A 150 9.18 -0.46 -2.97
N ALA A 151 8.21 -0.90 -2.17
CA ALA A 151 8.10 -2.27 -1.70
C ALA A 151 7.72 -3.16 -2.89
N THR A 152 8.72 -3.61 -3.65
CA THR A 152 8.53 -4.67 -4.66
C THR A 152 8.40 -6.02 -3.96
N LEU A 153 7.36 -6.20 -3.16
CA LEU A 153 7.07 -7.48 -2.49
C LEU A 153 6.41 -8.49 -3.44
N PHE A 154 5.88 -7.99 -4.57
CA PHE A 154 5.15 -8.75 -5.58
C PHE A 154 5.64 -8.44 -7.01
N SER A 155 6.96 -8.29 -7.23
CA SER A 155 7.50 -8.30 -8.59
C SER A 155 7.22 -9.67 -9.22
N ARG A 156 6.30 -9.69 -10.19
CA ARG A 156 6.08 -10.85 -11.04
C ARG A 156 7.34 -11.03 -11.88
N VAL A 157 7.89 -12.24 -11.92
CA VAL A 157 8.83 -12.64 -12.98
C VAL A 157 8.07 -12.46 -14.30
N LYS A 158 8.58 -11.62 -15.21
CA LYS A 158 8.06 -11.61 -16.58
C LYS A 158 8.40 -12.97 -17.19
N PRO A 159 7.46 -13.70 -17.77
CA PRO A 159 7.82 -14.84 -18.59
C PRO A 159 8.66 -14.34 -19.77
N ASP A 160 9.69 -15.10 -20.12
CA ASP A 160 10.52 -14.91 -21.32
C ASP A 160 9.67 -15.00 -22.60
#